data_AF-A0A392T445-F1
#
_entry.id   AF-A0A392T445-F1
#
_cell.length_a   1.000
_cell.length_b   1.000
_cell.length_c   1.000
_cell.angle_alpha   90.00
_cell.angle_beta   90.00
_cell.angle_gamma   90.00
#
_symmetry.space_group_name_H-M   'P 1'
#
loop_
_entity.id
_entity.type
_entity.pdbx_description
1 polymer ?
#
loop_
_entity_poly.entity_id
_entity_poly.type
_entity_poly.pdbx_seq_one_letter_code
_entity_poly.pdbx_strand_id
1 'polypeptide(L)' 'MVEEEKEADPAGIYTKSSLAELITKIFKVESTMIETSSSQFHNAVAQLRALNPDVELNMEGLDEEKE' A
#
# COMPACT_ATOMS: atom_id res chain seq x y z
N MET A 1 -1.94 22.14 -16.50
CA MET A 1 -0.51 21.76 -16.38
C MET A 1 0.12 22.44 -15.16
N VAL A 2 0.37 23.76 -15.15
CA VAL A 2 1.06 24.41 -14.01
C VAL A 2 0.26 24.39 -12.69
N GLU A 3 -1.07 24.51 -12.74
CA GLU A 3 -1.92 24.47 -11.54
C GLU A 3 -2.00 23.05 -10.94
N GLU A 4 -2.24 22.04 -11.79
CA GLU A 4 -2.29 20.63 -11.42
C GLU A 4 -0.95 20.12 -10.89
N GLU A 5 0.16 20.59 -11.47
CA GLU A 5 1.52 20.31 -11.00
C GLU A 5 1.79 20.93 -9.63
N LYS A 6 1.27 22.14 -9.34
CA LYS A 6 1.37 22.76 -8.01
C LYS A 6 0.53 22.05 -6.95
N GLU A 7 -0.59 21.45 -7.34
CA GLU A 7 -1.42 20.65 -6.44
C GLU A 7 -0.75 19.31 -6.12
N ALA A 8 -0.18 18.65 -7.13
CA ALA A 8 0.49 17.36 -6.98
C ALA A 8 1.91 17.46 -6.36
N ASP A 9 2.63 18.56 -6.58
CA ASP A 9 3.97 18.82 -6.04
C ASP A 9 4.09 20.20 -5.37
N PRO A 10 3.36 20.49 -4.27
CA PRO A 10 3.37 21.81 -3.63
C PRO A 10 4.77 22.25 -3.15
N ALA A 11 5.63 21.27 -2.83
CA ALA A 11 6.99 21.50 -2.35
C ALA A 11 8.04 21.56 -3.48
N GLY A 12 7.64 21.29 -4.74
CA GLY A 12 8.56 21.23 -5.88
C GLY A 12 9.61 20.13 -5.74
N ILE A 13 9.30 19.02 -5.06
CA ILE A 13 10.21 17.91 -4.80
C ILE A 13 10.36 17.05 -6.05
N TYR A 14 9.28 16.74 -6.76
CA TYR A 14 9.29 15.88 -7.94
C TYR A 14 9.89 16.62 -9.14
N THR A 15 9.53 17.89 -9.30
CA THR A 15 10.06 18.77 -10.35
C THR A 15 11.57 19.00 -10.27
N LYS A 16 12.16 18.91 -9.08
CA LYS A 16 13.62 19.01 -8.85
C LYS A 16 14.33 17.65 -8.84
N SER A 17 13.59 16.55 -8.89
CA SER A 17 14.16 15.20 -8.88
C SER A 17 14.69 14.83 -10.27
N SER A 18 15.78 14.07 -10.32
CA SER A 18 16.19 13.38 -11.54
C SER A 18 15.18 12.26 -11.91
N LEU A 19 15.20 11.82 -13.17
CA LEU A 19 14.37 10.70 -13.63
C LEU A 19 14.63 9.43 -12.79
N ALA A 20 15.89 9.15 -12.46
CA ALA A 20 16.26 7.99 -11.64
C ALA A 20 15.68 8.09 -10.22
N GLU A 21 15.76 9.26 -9.57
CA GLU A 21 15.19 9.47 -8.24
C GLU A 21 13.67 9.35 -8.24
N LEU A 22 13.00 9.84 -9.28
CA LEU A 22 11.55 9.70 -9.42
C LEU A 22 11.15 8.22 -9.55
N ILE A 23 11.87 7.46 -10.40
CA ILE A 23 11.67 6.02 -10.56
C ILE A 23 11.86 5.29 -9.23
N THR A 24 12.94 5.57 -8.49
CA THR A 24 13.17 4.97 -7.17
C THR A 24 12.06 5.28 -6.17
N LYS A 25 11.54 6.52 -6.15
CA LYS A 25 10.42 6.90 -5.28
C LYS A 25 9.14 6.14 -5.61
N ILE A 26 8.83 5.98 -6.90
CA ILE A 26 7.66 5.21 -7.36
C ILE A 26 7.78 3.76 -6.89
N PHE A 27 8.90 3.09 -7.18
CA PHE A 27 9.12 1.71 -6.75
C PHE A 27 9.01 1.55 -5.23
N LYS A 28 9.57 2.48 -4.46
CA LYS A 28 9.45 2.45 -3.00
C LYS A 28 8.00 2.54 -2.53
N VAL A 29 7.22 3.47 -3.09
CA VAL A 29 5.80 3.63 -2.74
C VAL A 29 5.02 2.37 -3.12
N GLU A 30 5.25 1.82 -4.31
CA GLU A 30 4.60 0.58 -4.76
C GLU A 30 4.91 -0.61 -3.84
N SER A 31 6.18 -0.82 -3.47
CA SER A 31 6.57 -1.87 -2.52
C SER A 31 5.92 -1.67 -1.16
N THR A 32 5.93 -0.44 -0.62
CA THR A 32 5.31 -0.15 0.67
C THR A 32 3.79 -0.31 0.65
N MET A 33 3.11 -0.02 -0.47
CA MET A 33 1.67 -0.22 -0.60
C MET A 33 1.27 -1.69 -0.51
N ILE A 34 2.08 -2.60 -1.07
CA ILE A 34 1.82 -4.05 -0.99
C ILE A 34 1.94 -4.52 0.46
N GLU A 35 3.04 -4.23 1.13
CA GLU A 35 3.26 -4.59 2.54
C GLU A 35 2.18 -4.01 3.47
N THR A 36 1.81 -2.75 3.23
CA THR A 36 0.75 -2.07 4.00
C THR A 36 -0.60 -2.73 3.78
N SER A 37 -0.95 -3.05 2.52
CA SER A 37 -2.22 -3.69 2.18
C SER A 37 -2.31 -5.10 2.77
N SER A 38 -1.22 -5.88 2.70
CA SER A 38 -1.15 -7.21 3.33
C SER A 38 -1.34 -7.10 4.85
N SER A 39 -0.64 -6.16 5.50
CA SER A 39 -0.78 -5.93 6.95
C SER A 39 -2.19 -5.52 7.35
N GLN A 40 -2.83 -4.64 6.57
CA GLN A 40 -4.21 -4.20 6.81
C GLN A 40 -5.21 -5.34 6.65
N PHE A 41 -5.03 -6.18 5.63
CA PHE A 41 -5.87 -7.34 5.40
C PHE A 41 -5.79 -8.34 6.56
N HIS A 42 -4.57 -8.70 6.99
CA HIS A 42 -4.36 -9.56 8.15
C HIS A 42 -5.00 -9.00 9.43
N ASN A 43 -4.89 -7.68 9.62
CA ASN A 43 -5.52 -7.03 10.76
C ASN A 43 -7.06 -7.13 10.70
N ALA A 44 -7.66 -6.89 9.53
CA ALA A 44 -9.10 -7.03 9.33
C ALA A 44 -9.58 -8.47 9.58
N VAL A 45 -8.83 -9.48 9.09
CA VAL A 45 -9.11 -10.89 9.35
C VAL A 45 -9.03 -11.20 10.85
N ALA A 46 -8.02 -10.69 11.56
CA ALA A 46 -7.90 -10.87 13.00
C ALA A 46 -9.10 -10.25 13.75
N GLN A 47 -9.55 -9.06 13.35
CA GLN A 47 -10.75 -8.43 13.92
C GLN A 47 -12.01 -9.25 13.65
N LEU A 48 -12.19 -9.76 12.43
CA LEU A 48 -13.32 -10.61 12.08
C LEU A 48 -13.38 -11.87 12.94
N ARG A 49 -12.23 -12.52 13.19
CA ARG A 49 -12.14 -13.69 14.08
C ARG A 49 -12.47 -13.34 15.53
N ALA A 50 -11.96 -12.22 16.03
CA ALA A 50 -12.19 -11.78 17.40
C ALA A 50 -13.66 -11.45 17.67
N LEU A 51 -14.35 -10.86 16.68
CA LEU A 51 -15.77 -10.48 16.79
C LEU A 51 -16.74 -11.64 16.55
N ASN A 52 -16.29 -12.71 15.90
CA ASN A 52 -17.13 -13.86 15.53
C ASN A 52 -16.51 -15.18 16.03
N PRO A 53 -16.39 -15.41 17.35
CA PRO A 53 -15.71 -16.58 17.90
C PRO A 53 -16.39 -17.91 17.56
N ASP A 54 -17.70 -17.90 17.30
CA ASP A 54 -18.50 -19.08 16.97
C ASP A 54 -18.61 -19.35 15.46
N VAL A 55 -17.95 -18.52 14.63
CA VAL A 55 -17.98 -18.64 13.16
C VAL A 55 -16.62 -19.13 12.68
N GLU A 56 -16.61 -20.27 12.01
CA GLU A 56 -15.44 -20.77 11.30
C GLU A 56 -15.28 -20.02 9.97
N LEU A 57 -14.27 -19.16 9.89
CA LEU A 57 -13.91 -18.47 8.66
C LEU A 57 -13.11 -19.41 7.75
N ASN A 58 -13.38 -19.40 6.44
CA ASN A 58 -12.50 -20.03 5.48
C ASN A 58 -11.21 -19.20 5.36
N MET A 59 -10.08 -19.82 5.67
CA MET A 59 -8.74 -19.21 5.67
C MET A 59 -7.86 -19.74 4.52
N GLU A 60 -8.42 -20.56 3.62
CA GLU A 60 -7.73 -21.05 2.44
C GLU A 60 -7.23 -19.87 1.59
N GLY A 61 -5.95 -19.90 1.23
CA GLY A 61 -5.31 -18.84 0.45
C GLY A 61 -4.92 -17.58 1.22
N LEU A 62 -5.16 -17.48 2.54
CA LEU A 62 -4.76 -16.30 3.32
C LEU A 62 -3.23 -16.08 3.31
N ASP A 63 -2.48 -17.17 3.41
CA ASP A 63 -1.01 -17.17 3.42
C ASP A 63 -0.43 -17.56 2.05
N GLU A 64 -1.24 -17.59 0.99
CA GLU A 64 -0.76 -17.73 -0.40
C GLU A 64 -0.17 -16.40 -0.86
N GLU A 65 0.92 -15.98 -0.23
CA GLU A 65 1.77 -14.96 -0.81
C GLU A 65 2.28 -15.53 -2.15
N LYS A 66 1.90 -14.89 -3.26
CA LYS A 66 2.49 -15.20 -4.56
C LYS A 66 3.95 -14.74 -4.53
N GLU A 67 4.84 -15.66 -4.16
CA GLU A 67 6.24 -15.58 -4.59
C GLU A 67 6.34 -15.46 -6.12
#